data_AF-A0A2V6JK57-F1
#
_entry.id   AF-A0A2V6JK57-F1
#
_cell.length_a   1.000
_cell.length_b   1.000
_cell.length_c   1.000
_cell.angle_alpha   90.00
_cell.angle_beta   90.00
_cell.angle_gamma   90.00
#
_symmetry.space_group_name_H-M   'P 1'
#
loop_
_entity.id
_entity.type
_entity.pdbx_description
1 polymer ?
#
loop_
_entity_poly.entity_id
_entity_poly.type
_entity_poly.pdbx_seq_one_letter_code
_entity_poly.pdbx_strand_id
1 'polypeptide(L)' 'ANVQSALQEQGYYQGDIDGVLGPQTRAALAEYQSAQGLEPTGAVDEPTLETLGMV' A
#
# COMPACT_ATOMS: atom_id res chain seq x y z
N ALA A 1 -8.83 -3.97 8.34
CA ALA A 1 -7.47 -4.31 7.85
C ALA A 1 -6.61 -3.06 7.84
N ASN A 2 -5.29 -3.17 8.03
CA ASN A 2 -4.34 -2.06 7.90
C ASN A 2 -3.64 -2.17 6.53
N VAL A 3 -3.49 -1.05 5.82
CA VAL A 3 -2.75 -0.96 4.54
C VAL A 3 -1.34 -1.54 4.65
N GLN A 4 -0.60 -1.29 5.74
CA GLN A 4 0.74 -1.85 5.92
C GLN A 4 0.73 -3.38 5.98
N SER A 5 -0.26 -3.97 6.68
CA SER A 5 -0.42 -5.42 6.75
C SER A 5 -0.72 -6.00 5.37
N ALA A 6 -1.64 -5.38 4.63
CA ALA A 6 -1.98 -5.84 3.29
C ALA A 6 -0.79 -5.73 2.33
N LEU A 7 -0.04 -4.61 2.37
CA LEU A 7 1.18 -4.45 1.57
C LEU A 7 2.28 -5.44 1.97
N GLN A 8 2.39 -5.80 3.25
CA GLN A 8 3.33 -6.80 3.72
C GLN A 8 2.95 -8.21 3.25
N GLU A 9 1.67 -8.57 3.31
CA GLU A 9 1.14 -9.83 2.77
C GLU A 9 1.39 -9.95 1.26
N GLN A 10 1.32 -8.84 0.54
CA GLN A 10 1.63 -8.76 -0.89
C GLN A 10 3.15 -8.66 -1.18
N GLY A 11 4.00 -8.54 -0.16
CA GLY A 11 5.46 -8.49 -0.30
C GLY A 11 6.06 -7.11 -0.61
N TYR A 12 5.25 -6.04 -0.60
CA TYR A 12 5.70 -4.67 -0.90
C TYR A 12 6.15 -3.90 0.35
N TYR A 13 5.79 -4.34 1.55
CA TYR A 13 6.15 -3.66 2.79
C TYR A 13 6.88 -4.58 3.78
N GLN A 14 8.06 -4.14 4.23
CA GLN A 14 8.91 -4.90 5.16
C GLN A 14 9.15 -4.18 6.50
N GLY A 15 8.51 -3.02 6.70
CA GLY A 15 8.59 -2.26 7.94
C GLY A 15 7.64 -2.77 9.01
N ASP A 16 7.71 -2.12 10.18
CA ASP A 16 6.80 -2.38 11.28
C ASP A 16 5.37 -1.91 10.95
N ILE A 17 4.37 -2.69 11.36
CA ILE A 17 2.96 -2.29 11.25
C ILE A 17 2.64 -1.37 12.42
N ASP A 18 3.04 -0.11 12.30
CA ASP A 18 2.89 0.94 13.32
C ASP A 18 1.65 1.84 13.11
N GLY A 19 0.96 1.68 11.98
CA GLY A 19 -0.18 2.50 11.57
C GLY A 19 0.20 3.85 10.96
N VAL A 20 1.50 4.14 10.80
CA VAL A 20 2.01 5.42 10.29
C VAL A 20 2.23 5.34 8.78
N LEU A 21 1.58 6.24 8.03
CA LEU A 21 1.80 6.40 6.59
C LEU A 21 3.06 7.24 6.30
N GLY A 22 4.20 6.73 6.77
CA GLY A 22 5.52 7.32 6.60
C GLY A 22 6.12 7.08 5.20
N PRO A 23 7.36 7.54 4.95
CA PRO A 23 8.02 7.42 3.66
C PRO A 23 8.11 5.97 3.14
N GLN A 24 8.35 4.99 4.03
CA GLN A 24 8.41 3.58 3.66
C GLN A 24 7.06 3.05 3.20
N THR A 25 5.98 3.37 3.93
CA THR A 25 4.62 2.93 3.56
C THR A 25 4.18 3.56 2.24
N ARG A 26 4.53 4.83 2.01
CA ARG A 26 4.25 5.55 0.75
C ARG A 26 5.01 4.96 -0.43
N ALA A 27 6.28 4.58 -0.22
CA ALA A 27 7.06 3.90 -1.25
C ALA A 27 6.46 2.54 -1.61
N ALA A 28 6.10 1.73 -0.60
CA ALA A 28 5.43 0.45 -0.81
C ALA A 28 4.08 0.60 -1.54
N LEU A 29 3.30 1.64 -1.21
CA LEU A 29 2.06 1.98 -1.92
C LEU A 29 2.33 2.29 -3.39
N ALA A 30 3.31 3.15 -3.68
CA ALA A 30 3.65 3.52 -5.05
C ALA A 30 4.12 2.31 -5.88
N GLU A 31 4.93 1.43 -5.30
CA GLU A 31 5.37 0.19 -5.95
C GLU A 31 4.21 -0.77 -6.20
N TYR A 32 3.33 -0.96 -5.20
CA TYR A 32 2.14 -1.78 -5.33
C TYR A 32 1.22 -1.25 -6.42
N GLN A 33 0.92 0.05 -6.40
CA GLN A 33 0.11 0.74 -7.40
C GLN A 33 0.67 0.53 -8.80
N SER A 34 1.98 0.76 -8.98
CA SER A 34 2.64 0.53 -10.27
C SER A 34 2.49 -0.92 -10.74
N ALA A 35 2.63 -1.89 -9.84
CA ALA A 35 2.48 -3.31 -10.16
C ALA A 35 1.02 -3.70 -10.48
N GLN A 36 0.04 -2.99 -9.94
CA GLN A 36 -1.38 -3.12 -10.29
C GLN A 36 -1.79 -2.33 -11.54
N GLY A 37 -0.86 -1.59 -12.17
CA GLY A 37 -1.15 -0.73 -13.32
C GLY A 37 -1.92 0.55 -12.96
N LEU A 38 -1.89 0.96 -11.70
CA LEU A 38 -2.45 2.21 -11.19
C LEU A 38 -1.41 3.34 -11.26
N GLU A 39 -1.88 4.58 -11.16
CA GLU A 39 -0.99 5.73 -10.96
C GLU A 39 -0.29 5.59 -9.60
N PRO A 40 1.05 5.65 -9.53
CA PRO A 40 1.81 5.44 -8.29
C PRO A 40 1.80 6.69 -7.40
N THR A 41 0.62 7.04 -6.87
CA THR A 41 0.40 8.19 -6.00
C THR A 41 1.14 8.09 -4.66
N GLY A 42 1.46 6.87 -4.22
CA GLY A 42 2.00 6.58 -2.89
C GLY A 42 1.04 6.96 -1.75
N ALA A 43 -0.22 7.20 -2.07
CA ALA A 43 -1.28 7.54 -1.14
C ALA A 43 -2.24 6.36 -0.99
N VAL A 44 -2.98 6.36 0.12
CA VAL A 44 -4.11 5.45 0.27
C VAL A 44 -5.29 6.08 -0.45
N ASP A 45 -5.55 5.65 -1.67
CA ASP A 45 -6.66 6.09 -2.50
C ASP A 45 -7.64 4.95 -2.81
N GLU A 46 -8.81 5.32 -3.32
CA GLU A 46 -9.92 4.38 -3.58
C GLU A 46 -9.50 3.22 -4.50
N PRO A 47 -8.84 3.45 -5.65
CA PRO A 47 -8.37 2.36 -6.51
C PRO A 47 -7.39 1.41 -5.81
N THR A 48 -6.52 1.95 -4.94
CA THR A 48 -5.60 1.11 -4.16
C THR A 48 -6.34 0.27 -3.13
N LEU A 49 -7.36 0.83 -2.46
CA LEU A 49 -8.16 0.08 -1.50
C LEU A 49 -9.03 -1.00 -2.17
N GLU A 50 -9.56 -0.73 -3.36
CA GLU A 50 -10.29 -1.72 -4.19
C GLU A 50 -9.39 -2.91 -4.55
N THR A 51 -8.19 -2.65 -5.04
CA THR A 51 -7.24 -3.71 -5.43
C THR A 51 -6.71 -4.50 -4.22
N LEU A 52 -6.64 -3.88 -3.04
CA LEU A 52 -6.35 -4.56 -1.77
C LEU A 52 -7.56 -5.28 -1.15
N GLY A 53 -8.76 -5.16 -1.71
CA GLY A 53 -9.99 -5.77 -1.17
C GLY A 53 -10.41 -5.18 0.17
N MET A 54 -10.16 -3.90 0.39
CA MET A 54 -10.40 -3.19 1.65
C MET A 54 -11.67 -2.32 1.64
N VAL A 55 -12.49 -2.41 0.58
CA VAL A 55 -13.79 -1.74 0.44
C VAL A 55 -14.94 -2.73 0.38
#